data_AF-W5WGN5-F1
#
_entry.id   AF-W5WGN5-F1
#
_cell.length_a   1.000
_cell.length_b   1.000
_cell.length_c   1.000
_cell.angle_alpha   90.00
_cell.angle_beta   90.00
_cell.angle_gamma   90.00
#
_symmetry.space_group_name_H-M   'P 1'
#
loop_
_entity.id
_entity.type
_entity.pdbx_description
1 polymer ?
#
loop_
_entity_poly.entity_id
_entity_poly.type
_entity_poly.pdbx_seq_one_letter_code
_entity_poly.pdbx_strand_id
1 'polypeptide(L)'
;MRIRPRHVAAICVAAAVLVLPGAASADNANNSALGKDLDALLGDASLRGGQVGLVVRDADTGSVLYSRQGDSLLLPASTNKLFTSAAALEVLGPDYTFSTTVSGTGRRVGSVLIGDLYLKGTGDPTLLAKDYQDLAAKVAASGVRTVLGDLVADDTWFDSVRLGPSWAWDDEPYYYSAPVSALTVSPDTDYDAGSITVKVTPGVVGQPAKVELTPATDAVRVVDTATTSAAGTSPAVVVDRPHGSDTITVSGTIPAGGAAANEFMAAGNPTAVAASVFRKALADNGVRVVGGTSFRATPAEATRIADRKSIPLSQLQVPFLKLSNNMHAEILTKAAGRKVHGQGTWDAGLRALGDKLTGLGVDPAAMQRVDGSGLSRMDLVSSGQLTALLVAAKGRPWFQSWYEALPIAGNSERMVGGTLRNRLVGTPAANNLHAKTGSMTGVSGLSGYVTAANGQKLVFSLLENNFLAGSVRSVEDAVALRLATYNGAADTAQPRLAPRVSPQHAPADRRTALECGWTKSC
;
A
#
# COMPACT_ATOMS: atom_id res chain seq x y z
N MET A 1 -79.51 29.80 2.86
CA MET A 1 -78.82 28.48 2.97
C MET A 1 -77.32 28.74 2.97
N ARG A 2 -76.58 28.06 3.86
CA ARG A 2 -75.36 28.53 4.55
C ARG A 2 -74.15 28.84 3.64
N ILE A 3 -73.55 30.01 3.88
CA ILE A 3 -72.19 30.39 3.49
C ILE A 3 -71.21 29.57 4.35
N ARG A 4 -70.30 28.80 3.72
CA ARG A 4 -69.17 28.16 4.41
C ARG A 4 -67.91 28.98 4.15
N PRO A 5 -67.14 29.39 5.18
CA PRO A 5 -65.84 29.99 4.97
C PRO A 5 -64.82 28.90 4.64
N ARG A 6 -63.97 29.16 3.64
CA ARG A 6 -62.77 28.36 3.34
C ARG A 6 -61.70 28.77 4.35
N HIS A 7 -61.28 27.83 5.19
CA HIS A 7 -60.10 27.98 6.04
C HIS A 7 -58.85 28.03 5.16
N VAL A 8 -58.16 29.18 5.16
CA VAL A 8 -56.79 29.31 4.66
C VAL A 8 -55.88 28.87 5.81
N ALA A 9 -55.28 27.69 5.69
CA ALA A 9 -54.22 27.26 6.58
C ALA A 9 -52.92 27.96 6.14
N ALA A 10 -52.44 28.91 6.94
CA ALA A 10 -51.11 29.47 6.79
C ALA A 10 -50.09 28.42 7.21
N ILE A 11 -49.32 27.89 6.26
CA ILE A 11 -48.16 27.05 6.52
C ILE A 11 -47.01 27.99 6.89
N CYS A 12 -46.71 28.11 8.19
CA CYS A 12 -45.48 28.71 8.67
C CYS A 12 -44.31 27.78 8.32
N VAL A 13 -43.59 28.08 7.25
CA VAL A 13 -42.27 27.48 6.98
C VAL A 13 -41.28 28.10 7.96
N ALA A 14 -40.98 27.39 9.04
CA ALA A 14 -39.84 27.71 9.89
C ALA A 14 -38.56 27.36 9.11
N ALA A 15 -37.92 28.38 8.53
CA ALA A 15 -36.57 28.24 8.00
C ALA A 15 -35.61 28.05 9.17
N ALA A 16 -35.25 26.80 9.47
CA ALA A 16 -34.13 26.50 10.34
C ALA A 16 -32.84 26.89 9.61
N VAL A 17 -32.34 28.09 9.89
CA VAL A 17 -30.98 28.50 9.53
C VAL A 17 -30.04 27.63 10.36
N LEU A 18 -29.48 26.58 9.74
CA LEU A 18 -28.31 25.90 10.30
C LEU A 18 -27.15 26.89 10.25
N VAL A 19 -26.87 27.53 11.38
CA VAL A 19 -25.62 28.24 11.60
C VAL A 19 -24.54 27.17 11.74
N LEU A 20 -23.82 26.88 10.66
CA LEU A 20 -22.55 26.17 10.74
C LEU A 20 -21.60 27.04 11.59
N PRO A 21 -20.96 26.51 12.65
CA PRO A 21 -19.94 27.24 13.39
C PRO A 21 -18.66 27.30 12.54
N GLY A 22 -18.67 28.17 11.54
CA GLY A 22 -17.54 28.44 10.65
C GLY A 22 -16.68 29.60 11.18
N ALA A 23 -15.36 29.42 11.14
CA ALA A 23 -14.30 30.38 11.49
C ALA A 23 -14.06 30.68 12.99
N ALA A 24 -15.04 31.13 13.77
CA ALA A 24 -14.77 31.63 15.14
C ALA A 24 -14.30 30.54 16.15
N SER A 25 -14.61 29.27 15.89
CA SER A 25 -14.20 28.14 16.75
C SER A 25 -12.75 27.69 16.51
N ALA A 26 -12.19 27.92 15.32
CA ALA A 26 -10.85 27.45 14.97
C ALA A 26 -9.76 28.35 15.56
N ASP A 27 -9.98 29.68 15.57
CA ASP A 27 -9.05 30.64 16.17
C ASP A 27 -8.90 30.43 17.69
N ASN A 28 -9.98 30.06 18.38
CA ASN A 28 -9.92 29.72 19.81
C ASN A 28 -9.22 28.37 20.07
N ALA A 29 -9.39 27.39 19.17
CA ALA A 29 -8.74 26.08 19.28
C ALA A 29 -7.21 26.18 19.13
N ASN A 30 -6.75 26.98 18.16
CA ASN A 30 -5.32 27.19 17.90
C ASN A 30 -4.62 27.99 19.00
N ASN A 31 -5.33 28.85 19.73
CA ASN A 31 -4.78 29.65 20.84
C ASN A 31 -4.61 28.87 22.17
N SER A 32 -5.00 27.59 22.20
CA SER A 32 -4.83 26.70 23.36
C SER A 32 -3.35 26.40 23.66
N ALA A 33 -3.08 25.82 24.84
CA ALA A 33 -1.75 25.31 25.19
C ALA A 33 -1.24 24.30 24.15
N LEU A 34 -2.08 23.34 23.79
CA LEU A 34 -1.82 22.39 22.72
C LEU A 34 -1.49 23.09 21.40
N GLY A 35 -2.31 24.06 20.98
CA GLY A 35 -2.13 24.75 19.70
C GLY A 35 -0.82 25.51 19.61
N LYS A 36 -0.41 26.19 20.69
CA LYS A 36 0.89 26.88 20.76
C LYS A 36 2.08 25.92 20.68
N ASP A 37 1.99 24.78 21.36
CA ASP A 37 3.04 23.76 21.31
C ASP A 37 3.15 23.16 19.90
N LEU A 38 2.01 22.87 19.26
CA LEU A 38 1.97 22.38 17.89
C LEU A 38 2.54 23.41 16.91
N ASP A 39 2.13 24.68 16.98
CA ASP A 39 2.69 25.75 16.14
C ASP A 39 4.22 25.86 16.30
N ALA A 40 4.73 25.72 17.52
CA ALA A 40 6.16 25.77 17.81
C ALA A 40 6.93 24.56 17.22
N LEU A 41 6.31 23.38 17.17
CA LEU A 41 6.86 22.18 16.51
C LEU A 41 6.84 22.32 15.00
N LEU A 42 5.74 22.80 14.43
CA LEU A 42 5.60 23.00 12.98
C LEU A 42 6.36 24.24 12.45
N GLY A 43 7.06 24.95 13.33
CA GLY A 43 8.04 26.00 13.01
C GLY A 43 9.48 25.49 12.95
N ASP A 44 9.71 24.17 12.98
CA ASP A 44 11.04 23.57 12.91
C ASP A 44 11.79 23.97 11.62
N ALA A 45 13.11 24.14 11.72
CA ALA A 45 13.95 24.59 10.61
C ALA A 45 13.99 23.58 9.44
N SER A 46 13.77 22.28 9.70
CA SER A 46 13.71 21.24 8.66
C SER A 46 12.53 21.42 7.70
N LEU A 47 11.48 22.13 8.12
CA LEU A 47 10.28 22.44 7.33
C LEU A 47 10.37 23.78 6.59
N ARG A 48 11.50 24.48 6.67
CA ARG A 48 11.67 25.80 6.05
C ARG A 48 11.43 25.74 4.54
N GLY A 49 10.51 26.58 4.06
CA GLY A 49 10.12 26.64 2.65
C GLY A 49 9.07 25.60 2.24
N GLY A 50 8.75 24.65 3.12
CA GLY A 50 7.71 23.65 2.92
C GLY A 50 6.29 24.17 3.22
N GLN A 51 5.31 23.31 2.93
CA GLN A 51 3.91 23.47 3.29
C GLN A 51 3.53 22.40 4.31
N VAL A 52 2.72 22.76 5.30
CA VAL A 52 2.36 21.89 6.41
C VAL A 52 0.87 22.02 6.72
N GLY A 53 0.14 20.94 6.49
CA GLY A 53 -1.25 20.78 6.90
C GLY A 53 -1.35 19.90 8.13
N LEU A 54 -1.87 20.42 9.24
CA LEU A 54 -2.16 19.64 10.45
C LEU A 54 -3.59 19.88 10.89
N VAL A 55 -4.37 18.81 11.04
CA VAL A 55 -5.68 18.83 11.69
C VAL A 55 -5.68 17.83 12.83
N VAL A 56 -6.20 18.24 13.99
CA VAL A 56 -6.44 17.40 15.16
C VAL A 56 -7.91 17.51 15.54
N ARG A 57 -8.56 16.37 15.74
CA ARG A 57 -9.96 16.27 16.14
C ARG A 57 -10.12 15.37 17.35
N ASP A 58 -11.14 15.66 18.15
CA ASP A 58 -11.73 14.66 19.03
C ASP A 58 -12.31 13.52 18.18
N ALA A 59 -11.94 12.28 18.49
CA ALA A 59 -12.28 11.13 17.66
C ALA A 59 -13.75 10.71 17.78
N ASP A 60 -14.44 11.05 18.86
CA ASP A 60 -15.82 10.63 19.12
C ASP A 60 -16.83 11.65 18.56
N THR A 61 -16.54 12.94 18.70
CA THR A 61 -17.41 14.04 18.29
C THR A 61 -17.03 14.65 16.94
N GLY A 62 -15.78 14.45 16.48
CA GLY A 62 -15.24 15.11 15.29
C GLY A 62 -14.88 16.59 15.47
N SER A 63 -15.03 17.12 16.69
CA SER A 63 -14.73 18.51 17.04
C SER A 63 -13.25 18.83 16.79
N VAL A 64 -12.97 19.96 16.15
CA VAL A 64 -11.60 20.38 15.83
C VAL A 64 -10.92 20.94 17.10
N LEU A 65 -9.78 20.35 17.46
CA LEU A 65 -8.94 20.79 18.58
C LEU A 65 -7.75 21.65 18.11
N TYR A 66 -7.33 21.47 16.86
CA TYR A 66 -6.30 22.28 16.21
C TYR A 66 -6.45 22.16 14.69
N SER A 67 -6.23 23.26 13.95
CA SER A 67 -6.17 23.23 12.49
C SER A 67 -5.21 24.28 11.94
N ARG A 68 -4.23 23.83 11.17
CA ARG A 68 -3.33 24.67 10.36
C ARG A 68 -3.37 24.16 8.93
N GLN A 69 -3.77 25.03 8.01
CA GLN A 69 -3.89 24.69 6.57
C GLN A 69 -4.69 23.40 6.33
N GLY A 70 -5.74 23.17 7.12
CA GLY A 70 -6.48 21.91 7.12
C GLY A 70 -7.17 21.58 5.80
N ASP A 71 -7.50 22.59 5.00
CA ASP A 71 -8.15 22.45 3.69
C ASP A 71 -7.18 22.60 2.51
N SER A 72 -5.88 22.85 2.78
CA SER A 72 -4.87 22.92 1.73
C SER A 72 -4.67 21.54 1.09
N LEU A 73 -4.66 21.53 -0.23
CA LEU A 73 -4.38 20.34 -1.03
C LEU A 73 -2.87 20.08 -1.10
N LEU A 74 -2.46 18.94 -0.56
CA LEU A 74 -1.08 18.50 -0.43
C LEU A 74 -0.93 17.07 -0.96
N LEU A 75 0.29 16.71 -1.35
CA LEU A 75 0.69 15.35 -1.70
C LEU A 75 0.57 14.45 -0.45
N PRO A 76 -0.26 13.39 -0.49
CA PRO A 76 -0.46 12.53 0.68
C PRO A 76 0.65 11.52 0.92
N ALA A 77 1.43 11.19 -0.12
CA ALA A 77 2.17 9.94 -0.17
C ALA A 77 1.28 8.74 0.27
N SER A 78 1.85 7.75 0.95
CA SER A 78 1.11 6.55 1.39
C SER A 78 0.00 6.78 2.42
N THR A 79 -0.25 8.00 2.90
CA THR A 79 -1.48 8.30 3.66
C THR A 79 -2.72 8.18 2.78
N ASN A 80 -2.59 8.29 1.44
CA ASN A 80 -3.66 8.05 0.46
C ASN A 80 -4.31 6.66 0.62
N LYS A 81 -3.53 5.66 1.08
CA LYS A 81 -4.01 4.30 1.34
C LYS A 81 -5.13 4.25 2.38
N LEU A 82 -5.29 5.25 3.25
CA LEU A 82 -6.43 5.35 4.16
C LEU A 82 -7.75 5.49 3.39
N PHE A 83 -7.79 6.29 2.32
CA PHE A 83 -8.96 6.39 1.43
C PHE A 83 -9.20 5.06 0.71
N THR A 84 -8.16 4.48 0.11
CA THR A 84 -8.27 3.24 -0.66
C THR A 84 -8.73 2.07 0.20
N SER A 85 -8.11 1.86 1.38
CA SER A 85 -8.43 0.74 2.27
C SER A 85 -9.86 0.82 2.82
N ALA A 86 -10.27 1.98 3.32
CA ALA A 86 -11.61 2.20 3.84
C ALA A 86 -12.69 2.05 2.75
N ALA A 87 -12.49 2.71 1.61
CA ALA A 87 -13.44 2.63 0.49
C ALA A 87 -13.49 1.21 -0.11
N ALA A 88 -12.37 0.48 -0.16
CA ALA A 88 -12.36 -0.91 -0.61
C ALA A 88 -13.19 -1.82 0.31
N LEU A 89 -13.17 -1.60 1.63
CA LEU A 89 -14.03 -2.34 2.57
C LEU A 89 -15.52 -2.04 2.35
N GLU A 90 -15.88 -0.81 1.99
CA GLU A 90 -17.25 -0.42 1.63
C GLU A 90 -17.70 -1.00 0.27
N VAL A 91 -16.80 -1.02 -0.73
CA VAL A 91 -17.12 -1.53 -2.08
C VAL A 91 -17.09 -3.05 -2.13
N LEU A 92 -16.00 -3.68 -1.70
CA LEU A 92 -15.73 -5.10 -1.85
C LEU A 92 -16.36 -5.92 -0.71
N GLY A 93 -16.31 -5.41 0.52
CA GLY A 93 -16.70 -6.10 1.75
C GLY A 93 -15.52 -6.80 2.44
N PRO A 94 -15.54 -6.95 3.79
CA PRO A 94 -14.43 -7.52 4.55
C PRO A 94 -14.14 -9.00 4.21
N ASP A 95 -15.15 -9.75 3.77
CA ASP A 95 -15.03 -11.18 3.41
C ASP A 95 -14.66 -11.39 1.93
N TYR A 96 -14.43 -10.31 1.18
CA TYR A 96 -14.02 -10.41 -0.22
C TYR A 96 -12.72 -11.21 -0.34
N THR A 97 -12.70 -12.16 -1.26
CA THR A 97 -11.52 -12.95 -1.61
C THR A 97 -11.28 -12.84 -3.12
N PHE A 98 -10.02 -12.78 -3.50
CA PHE A 98 -9.61 -12.93 -4.89
C PHE A 98 -9.61 -14.41 -5.27
N SER A 99 -9.83 -14.70 -6.56
CA SER A 99 -9.79 -16.06 -7.09
C SER A 99 -8.71 -16.23 -8.15
N THR A 100 -8.03 -17.36 -8.09
CA THR A 100 -7.15 -17.82 -9.16
C THR A 100 -7.63 -19.19 -9.61
N THR A 101 -7.84 -19.37 -10.90
CA THR A 101 -8.45 -20.59 -11.45
C THR A 101 -7.56 -21.23 -12.50
N VAL A 102 -7.61 -22.56 -12.56
CA VAL A 102 -7.04 -23.34 -13.64
C VAL A 102 -8.18 -24.02 -14.39
N SER A 103 -8.25 -23.83 -15.70
CA SER A 103 -9.32 -24.37 -16.55
C SER A 103 -8.75 -25.03 -17.80
N GLY A 104 -9.41 -26.05 -18.33
CA GLY A 104 -9.02 -26.73 -19.57
C GLY A 104 -10.03 -26.50 -20.69
N THR A 105 -9.55 -26.47 -21.92
CA THR A 105 -10.39 -26.49 -23.14
C THR A 105 -10.20 -27.79 -23.91
N GLY A 106 -11.05 -28.01 -24.92
CA GLY A 106 -10.96 -29.18 -25.79
C GLY A 106 -11.47 -30.46 -25.11
N ARG A 107 -10.89 -31.61 -25.48
CA ARG A 107 -11.37 -32.92 -25.05
C ARG A 107 -10.36 -33.62 -24.15
N ARG A 108 -10.83 -34.16 -23.02
CA ARG A 108 -10.04 -35.04 -22.16
C ARG A 108 -10.20 -36.50 -22.56
N VAL A 109 -9.09 -37.20 -22.76
CA VAL A 109 -9.04 -38.66 -23.01
C VAL A 109 -8.12 -39.28 -21.95
N GLY A 110 -8.71 -39.91 -20.94
CA GLY A 110 -7.96 -40.45 -19.79
C GLY A 110 -7.18 -39.35 -19.06
N SER A 111 -5.86 -39.49 -19.01
CA SER A 111 -4.94 -38.52 -18.38
C SER A 111 -4.44 -37.41 -19.33
N VAL A 112 -4.88 -37.42 -20.59
CA VAL A 112 -4.44 -36.46 -21.62
C VAL A 112 -5.53 -35.43 -21.87
N LEU A 113 -5.20 -34.14 -21.75
CA LEU A 113 -6.00 -33.01 -22.20
C LEU A 113 -5.58 -32.64 -23.63
N ILE A 114 -6.46 -32.88 -24.59
CA ILE A 114 -6.30 -32.47 -25.99
C ILE A 114 -6.91 -31.06 -26.12
N GLY A 115 -6.09 -30.07 -25.78
CA GLY A 115 -6.47 -28.65 -25.72
C GLY A 115 -5.50 -27.89 -24.83
N ASP A 116 -5.85 -26.64 -24.53
CA ASP A 116 -5.03 -25.74 -23.72
C ASP A 116 -5.43 -25.77 -22.24
N LEU A 117 -4.45 -25.46 -21.37
CA LEU A 117 -4.64 -25.25 -19.94
C LEU A 117 -4.48 -23.76 -19.62
N TYR A 118 -5.50 -23.16 -19.02
CA TYR A 118 -5.56 -21.73 -18.70
C TYR A 118 -5.33 -21.53 -17.21
N LEU A 119 -4.40 -20.64 -16.84
CA LEU A 119 -4.23 -20.07 -15.51
C LEU A 119 -4.75 -18.64 -15.54
N LYS A 120 -5.84 -18.39 -14.81
CA LYS A 120 -6.50 -17.08 -14.76
C LYS A 120 -6.44 -16.47 -13.38
N GLY A 121 -5.88 -15.27 -13.28
CA GLY A 121 -5.86 -14.46 -12.06
C GLY A 121 -6.94 -13.39 -12.07
N THR A 122 -7.46 -13.05 -10.89
CA THR A 122 -8.44 -11.95 -10.71
C THR A 122 -7.91 -10.81 -9.84
N GLY A 123 -6.58 -10.72 -9.68
CA GLY A 123 -5.90 -9.71 -8.88
C GLY A 123 -5.53 -10.17 -7.48
N ASP A 124 -5.24 -11.46 -7.27
CA ASP A 124 -4.82 -11.95 -5.95
C ASP A 124 -3.36 -11.54 -5.66
N PRO A 125 -3.08 -10.59 -4.75
CA PRO A 125 -1.72 -10.17 -4.48
C PRO A 125 -0.99 -11.13 -3.52
N THR A 126 -1.63 -12.22 -3.08
CA THR A 126 -1.13 -13.10 -2.01
C THR A 126 -0.65 -14.46 -2.52
N LEU A 127 -0.54 -14.61 -3.83
CA LEU A 127 -0.06 -15.83 -4.46
C LEU A 127 1.45 -15.97 -4.23
N LEU A 128 1.86 -17.03 -3.52
CA LEU A 128 3.24 -17.43 -3.38
C LEU A 128 3.54 -18.63 -4.31
N ALA A 129 4.82 -18.94 -4.50
CA ALA A 129 5.22 -20.12 -5.28
C ALA A 129 4.57 -21.42 -4.78
N LYS A 130 4.38 -21.57 -3.46
CA LYS A 130 3.68 -22.72 -2.86
C LYS A 130 2.22 -22.83 -3.31
N ASP A 131 1.54 -21.69 -3.52
CA ASP A 131 0.13 -21.69 -3.91
C ASP A 131 -0.03 -22.17 -5.36
N TYR A 132 0.96 -21.90 -6.21
CA TYR A 132 1.04 -22.49 -7.55
C TYR A 132 1.37 -23.99 -7.51
N GLN A 133 2.17 -24.46 -6.55
CA GLN A 133 2.36 -25.89 -6.29
C GLN A 133 1.04 -26.56 -5.88
N ASP A 134 0.27 -25.94 -4.99
CA ASP A 134 -1.04 -26.47 -4.57
C ASP A 134 -2.04 -26.51 -5.73
N LEU A 135 -2.07 -25.47 -6.59
CA LEU A 135 -2.88 -25.47 -7.81
C LEU A 135 -2.46 -26.59 -8.77
N ALA A 136 -1.15 -26.78 -8.98
CA ALA A 136 -0.62 -27.82 -9.84
C ALA A 136 -0.93 -29.23 -9.31
N ALA A 137 -0.83 -29.43 -7.99
CA ALA A 137 -1.21 -30.67 -7.33
C ALA A 137 -2.71 -30.98 -7.53
N LYS A 138 -3.59 -29.97 -7.44
CA LYS A 138 -5.03 -30.12 -7.75
C LYS A 138 -5.26 -30.50 -9.21
N VAL A 139 -4.51 -29.93 -10.16
CA VAL A 139 -4.57 -30.32 -11.57
C VAL A 139 -4.16 -31.78 -11.74
N ALA A 140 -3.05 -32.21 -11.13
CA ALA A 140 -2.61 -33.60 -11.15
C ALA A 140 -3.63 -34.55 -10.52
N ALA A 141 -4.21 -34.17 -9.38
CA ALA A 141 -5.22 -34.93 -8.65
C ALA A 141 -6.55 -35.05 -9.43
N SER A 142 -6.88 -34.08 -10.29
CA SER A 142 -8.00 -34.21 -11.23
C SER A 142 -7.79 -35.34 -12.26
N GLY A 143 -6.56 -35.86 -12.36
CA GLY A 143 -6.11 -36.93 -13.24
C GLY A 143 -5.50 -36.46 -14.55
N VAL A 144 -5.34 -35.16 -14.77
CA VAL A 144 -4.60 -34.61 -15.91
C VAL A 144 -3.10 -34.84 -15.68
N ARG A 145 -2.41 -35.44 -16.65
CA ARG A 145 -0.95 -35.70 -16.64
C ARG A 145 -0.24 -35.16 -17.86
N THR A 146 -0.95 -34.97 -18.97
CA THR A 146 -0.38 -34.38 -20.18
C THR A 146 -1.38 -33.40 -20.79
N VAL A 147 -0.91 -32.20 -21.09
CA VAL A 147 -1.64 -31.17 -21.85
C VAL A 147 -0.96 -31.06 -23.21
N LEU A 148 -1.68 -31.37 -24.30
CA LEU A 148 -1.10 -31.32 -25.65
C LEU A 148 -1.00 -29.90 -26.21
N GLY A 149 -1.86 -28.99 -25.77
CA GLY A 149 -1.82 -27.58 -26.13
C GLY A 149 -0.89 -26.75 -25.22
N ASP A 150 -1.16 -25.45 -25.19
CA ASP A 150 -0.38 -24.45 -24.45
C ASP A 150 -0.75 -24.39 -22.97
N LEU A 151 0.17 -23.81 -22.18
CA LEU A 151 -0.18 -23.15 -20.93
C LEU A 151 -0.50 -21.69 -21.23
N VAL A 152 -1.72 -21.26 -20.93
CA VAL A 152 -2.21 -19.93 -21.23
C VAL A 152 -2.35 -19.14 -19.94
N ALA A 153 -1.68 -18.00 -19.85
CA ALA A 153 -1.81 -17.07 -18.73
C ALA A 153 -2.83 -15.97 -19.07
N ASP A 154 -3.84 -15.82 -18.22
CA ASP A 154 -4.94 -14.87 -18.37
C ASP A 154 -4.94 -13.87 -17.21
N ASP A 155 -4.50 -12.64 -17.51
CA ASP A 155 -4.56 -11.49 -16.62
C ASP A 155 -5.62 -10.44 -17.05
N THR A 156 -6.50 -10.80 -17.99
CA THR A 156 -7.49 -9.89 -18.62
C THR A 156 -8.64 -9.48 -17.68
N TRP A 157 -8.57 -9.91 -16.42
CA TRP A 157 -9.45 -9.40 -15.37
C TRP A 157 -9.20 -7.91 -15.09
N PHE A 158 -7.95 -7.46 -15.24
CA PHE A 158 -7.56 -6.06 -15.29
C PHE A 158 -7.17 -5.65 -16.71
N ASP A 159 -7.06 -4.34 -16.94
CA ASP A 159 -6.48 -3.83 -18.19
C ASP A 159 -4.97 -4.16 -18.30
N SER A 160 -4.38 -3.77 -19.43
CA SER A 160 -2.95 -3.92 -19.70
C SER A 160 -2.12 -2.69 -19.31
N VAL A 161 -2.68 -1.71 -18.59
CA VAL A 161 -1.93 -0.55 -18.11
C VAL A 161 -1.23 -0.96 -16.82
N ARG A 162 0.11 -1.01 -16.84
CA ARG A 162 0.89 -1.67 -15.78
C ARG A 162 1.41 -0.76 -14.69
N LEU A 163 1.67 0.50 -15.00
CA LEU A 163 2.21 1.47 -14.05
C LEU A 163 1.21 2.62 -13.85
N GLY A 164 1.17 3.18 -12.64
CA GLY A 164 0.25 4.25 -12.29
C GLY A 164 0.60 5.58 -12.96
N PRO A 165 -0.37 6.51 -13.10
CA PRO A 165 -0.12 7.82 -13.69
C PRO A 165 0.94 8.62 -12.92
N SER A 166 1.92 9.17 -13.65
CA SER A 166 3.04 9.98 -13.13
C SER A 166 4.00 9.29 -12.15
N TRP A 167 3.97 7.97 -12.06
CA TRP A 167 5.04 7.24 -11.38
C TRP A 167 6.38 7.54 -12.06
N ALA A 168 7.42 7.73 -11.25
CA ALA A 168 8.73 8.07 -11.78
C ALA A 168 9.34 6.84 -12.47
N TRP A 169 9.87 7.02 -13.68
CA TRP A 169 10.40 5.92 -14.48
C TRP A 169 11.64 5.29 -13.83
N ASP A 170 12.38 6.06 -13.03
CA ASP A 170 13.55 5.62 -12.26
C ASP A 170 13.16 4.85 -11.00
N ASP A 171 11.87 4.82 -10.62
CA ASP A 171 11.37 3.94 -9.56
C ASP A 171 11.04 2.53 -10.08
N GLU A 172 10.88 2.36 -11.40
CA GLU A 172 10.48 1.10 -12.04
C GLU A 172 11.25 -0.14 -11.56
N PRO A 173 12.57 -0.11 -11.31
CA PRO A 173 13.30 -1.30 -10.88
C PRO A 173 12.85 -1.83 -9.51
N TYR A 174 12.29 -0.98 -8.65
CA TYR A 174 12.04 -1.30 -7.25
C TYR A 174 10.65 -1.90 -7.02
N TYR A 175 10.53 -2.82 -6.06
CA TYR A 175 9.28 -3.56 -5.80
C TYR A 175 8.05 -2.67 -5.53
N TYR A 176 8.24 -1.45 -5.00
CA TYR A 176 7.15 -0.54 -4.70
C TYR A 176 6.54 0.12 -5.94
N SER A 177 7.21 0.03 -7.10
CA SER A 177 6.75 0.49 -8.42
C SER A 177 6.58 -0.71 -9.37
N ALA A 178 6.32 -1.90 -8.82
CA ALA A 178 6.13 -3.09 -9.65
C ALA A 178 4.95 -2.93 -10.63
N PRO A 179 5.03 -3.53 -11.83
CA PRO A 179 3.90 -3.62 -12.74
C PRO A 179 2.66 -4.29 -12.10
N VAL A 180 1.49 -3.68 -12.26
CA VAL A 180 0.21 -4.19 -11.76
C VAL A 180 -0.42 -5.17 -12.77
N SER A 181 -0.69 -6.40 -12.33
CA SER A 181 -1.35 -7.44 -13.12
C SER A 181 -2.41 -8.18 -12.31
N ALA A 182 -3.46 -8.68 -12.97
CA ALA A 182 -4.44 -9.56 -12.33
C ALA A 182 -3.90 -10.97 -12.06
N LEU A 183 -2.84 -11.39 -12.75
CA LEU A 183 -2.14 -12.65 -12.52
C LEU A 183 -0.69 -12.35 -12.19
N THR A 184 -0.30 -12.61 -10.96
CA THR A 184 0.98 -12.19 -10.41
C THR A 184 1.46 -13.17 -9.33
N VAL A 185 2.66 -12.99 -8.82
CA VAL A 185 3.24 -13.75 -7.72
C VAL A 185 4.01 -12.82 -6.80
N SER A 186 4.02 -13.13 -5.51
CA SER A 186 4.83 -12.46 -4.51
C SER A 186 6.00 -13.35 -4.07
N PRO A 187 7.15 -12.76 -3.73
CA PRO A 187 8.34 -13.51 -3.33
C PRO A 187 8.23 -14.11 -1.92
N ASP A 188 7.51 -13.44 -1.03
CA ASP A 188 7.37 -13.82 0.39
C ASP A 188 6.03 -13.35 0.99
N THR A 189 5.88 -13.52 2.30
CA THR A 189 4.66 -13.18 3.05
C THR A 189 4.45 -11.70 3.33
N ASP A 190 5.36 -10.81 2.90
CA ASP A 190 5.05 -9.36 2.83
C ASP A 190 4.14 -9.07 1.61
N TYR A 191 4.03 -10.03 0.69
CA TYR A 191 3.14 -10.02 -0.46
C TYR A 191 3.41 -8.87 -1.45
N ASP A 192 4.68 -8.59 -1.75
CA ASP A 192 5.08 -7.65 -2.80
C ASP A 192 4.86 -8.24 -4.19
N ALA A 193 3.60 -8.23 -4.61
CA ALA A 193 3.15 -8.79 -5.87
C ALA A 193 3.91 -8.17 -7.07
N GLY A 194 4.33 -9.02 -8.00
CA GLY A 194 5.06 -8.58 -9.20
C GLY A 194 6.53 -8.27 -8.93
N SER A 195 7.06 -8.70 -7.79
CA SER A 195 8.48 -8.59 -7.47
C SER A 195 9.18 -9.94 -7.33
N ILE A 196 10.51 -9.90 -7.41
CA ILE A 196 11.43 -11.01 -7.22
C ILE A 196 12.50 -10.57 -6.23
N THR A 197 12.85 -11.42 -5.28
CA THR A 197 14.05 -11.25 -4.47
C THR A 197 15.27 -11.77 -5.23
N VAL A 198 16.25 -10.89 -5.44
CA VAL A 198 17.55 -11.21 -6.00
C VAL A 198 18.53 -11.39 -4.84
N LYS A 199 18.89 -12.63 -4.55
CA LYS A 199 19.84 -12.97 -3.50
C LYS A 199 21.23 -13.16 -4.09
N VAL A 200 22.18 -12.33 -3.68
CA VAL A 200 23.59 -12.40 -4.08
C VAL A 200 24.41 -12.93 -2.91
N THR A 201 25.11 -14.04 -3.12
CA THR A 201 25.93 -14.71 -2.10
C THR A 201 27.40 -14.78 -2.51
N PRO A 202 28.33 -14.56 -1.58
CA PRO A 202 29.76 -14.70 -1.88
C PRO A 202 30.12 -16.16 -2.12
N GLY A 203 31.04 -16.39 -3.06
CA GLY A 203 31.63 -17.68 -3.37
C GLY A 203 33.13 -17.71 -3.05
N VAL A 204 33.92 -18.18 -4.00
CA VAL A 204 35.40 -18.18 -3.90
C VAL A 204 35.92 -16.79 -4.28
N VAL A 205 36.87 -16.26 -3.51
CA VAL A 205 37.49 -14.95 -3.79
C VAL A 205 38.02 -14.89 -5.24
N GLY A 206 37.68 -13.81 -5.94
CA GLY A 206 38.02 -13.58 -7.35
C GLY A 206 37.11 -14.28 -8.36
N GLN A 207 36.19 -15.14 -7.92
CA GLN A 207 35.20 -15.80 -8.78
C GLN A 207 33.85 -15.04 -8.77
N PRO A 208 32.97 -15.28 -9.77
CA PRO A 208 31.62 -14.73 -9.78
C PRO A 208 30.87 -15.00 -8.47
N ALA A 209 30.05 -14.04 -8.06
CA ALA A 209 29.09 -14.26 -6.98
C ALA A 209 28.01 -15.26 -7.42
N LYS A 210 27.27 -15.84 -6.48
CA LYS A 210 26.12 -16.68 -6.80
C LYS A 210 24.84 -15.86 -6.65
N VAL A 211 24.08 -15.78 -7.75
CA VAL A 211 22.78 -15.09 -7.80
C VAL A 211 21.64 -16.10 -7.82
N GLU A 212 20.66 -15.92 -6.94
CA GLU A 212 19.45 -16.75 -6.86
C GLU A 212 18.21 -15.85 -6.88
N LEU A 213 17.18 -16.25 -7.65
CA LEU A 213 15.91 -15.55 -7.72
C LEU A 213 14.85 -16.26 -6.86
N THR A 214 14.05 -15.48 -6.12
CA THR A 214 12.85 -15.96 -5.41
C THR A 214 11.63 -15.13 -5.81
N PRO A 215 10.57 -15.73 -6.39
CA PRO A 215 10.48 -17.14 -6.78
C PRO A 215 11.46 -17.48 -7.92
N ALA A 216 11.88 -18.75 -7.99
CA ALA A 216 12.68 -19.23 -9.10
C ALA A 216 11.85 -19.18 -10.40
N THR A 217 12.41 -18.57 -11.45
CA THR A 217 11.72 -18.35 -12.72
C THR A 217 12.70 -18.28 -13.88
N ASP A 218 12.25 -18.73 -15.05
CA ASP A 218 12.95 -18.57 -16.34
C ASP A 218 12.43 -17.36 -17.13
N ALA A 219 11.43 -16.64 -16.61
CA ALA A 219 10.82 -15.49 -17.29
C ALA A 219 11.65 -14.21 -17.16
N VAL A 220 12.66 -14.19 -16.30
CA VAL A 220 13.54 -13.04 -16.06
C VAL A 220 14.96 -13.41 -16.43
N ARG A 221 15.56 -12.61 -17.31
CA ARG A 221 16.96 -12.77 -17.68
C ARG A 221 17.83 -12.09 -16.61
N VAL A 222 18.84 -12.80 -16.11
CA VAL A 222 19.86 -12.23 -15.21
C VAL A 222 21.18 -12.09 -15.96
N VAL A 223 21.77 -10.91 -15.91
CA VAL A 223 23.15 -10.65 -16.35
C VAL A 223 23.98 -10.36 -15.11
N ASP A 224 24.80 -11.33 -14.72
CA ASP A 224 25.62 -11.26 -13.52
C ASP A 224 27.10 -11.06 -13.87
N THR A 225 27.65 -9.94 -13.40
CA THR A 225 29.08 -9.64 -13.43
C THR A 225 29.63 -9.35 -12.03
N ALA A 226 28.87 -9.66 -10.98
CA ALA A 226 29.33 -9.48 -9.61
C ALA A 226 30.38 -10.53 -9.25
N THR A 227 31.35 -10.13 -8.43
CA THR A 227 32.45 -11.01 -8.01
C THR A 227 32.59 -11.06 -6.50
N THR A 228 33.24 -12.11 -6.01
CA THR A 228 33.54 -12.24 -4.58
C THR A 228 34.86 -11.55 -4.26
N SER A 229 34.82 -10.52 -3.41
CA SER A 229 36.01 -9.82 -2.90
C SER A 229 36.60 -10.51 -1.66
N ALA A 230 37.81 -10.10 -1.26
CA ALA A 230 38.42 -10.59 -0.03
C ALA A 230 37.54 -10.28 1.21
N ALA A 231 37.65 -11.14 2.23
CA ALA A 231 36.95 -10.95 3.50
C ALA A 231 37.31 -9.59 4.14
N GLY A 232 36.35 -8.99 4.85
CA GLY A 232 36.53 -7.70 5.53
C GLY A 232 36.43 -6.46 4.63
N THR A 233 36.22 -6.62 3.31
CA THR A 233 35.92 -5.48 2.41
C THR A 233 34.45 -5.05 2.52
N SER A 234 34.15 -3.80 2.16
CA SER A 234 32.76 -3.32 2.12
C SER A 234 32.03 -3.90 0.90
N PRO A 235 30.76 -4.35 1.05
CA PRO A 235 29.96 -4.77 -0.08
C PRO A 235 29.66 -3.57 -1.00
N ALA A 236 29.71 -3.81 -2.30
CA ALA A 236 29.42 -2.82 -3.34
C ALA A 236 28.55 -3.45 -4.45
N VAL A 237 27.73 -4.44 -4.09
CA VAL A 237 26.80 -5.09 -5.03
C VAL A 237 25.74 -4.07 -5.45
N VAL A 238 25.49 -4.02 -6.75
CA VAL A 238 24.37 -3.26 -7.34
C VAL A 238 23.49 -4.22 -8.11
N VAL A 239 22.22 -4.27 -7.74
CA VAL A 239 21.17 -4.95 -8.49
C VAL A 239 20.29 -3.89 -9.11
N ASP A 240 20.09 -3.98 -10.42
CA ASP A 240 19.29 -3.02 -11.19
C ASP A 240 18.46 -3.74 -12.25
N ARG A 241 17.42 -3.07 -12.74
CA ARG A 241 16.63 -3.48 -13.90
C ARG A 241 16.52 -2.28 -14.83
N PRO A 242 17.30 -2.21 -15.92
CA PRO A 242 17.26 -1.07 -16.82
C PRO A 242 15.84 -0.74 -17.29
N HIS A 243 15.54 0.55 -17.41
CA HIS A 243 14.22 1.04 -17.81
C HIS A 243 13.69 0.35 -19.08
N GLY A 244 12.43 -0.09 -19.03
CA GLY A 244 11.79 -0.82 -20.12
C GLY A 244 12.33 -2.24 -20.39
N SER A 245 13.23 -2.76 -19.54
CA SER A 245 13.82 -4.10 -19.71
C SER A 245 13.24 -5.13 -18.73
N ASP A 246 13.15 -6.37 -19.19
CA ASP A 246 12.90 -7.57 -18.37
C ASP A 246 14.21 -8.22 -17.86
N THR A 247 15.35 -7.57 -18.06
CA THR A 247 16.67 -8.07 -17.63
C THR A 247 17.08 -7.45 -16.30
N ILE A 248 17.41 -8.28 -15.32
CA ILE A 248 18.06 -7.86 -14.08
C ILE A 248 19.57 -7.92 -14.28
N THR A 249 20.27 -6.84 -13.93
CA THR A 249 21.74 -6.78 -13.92
C THR A 249 22.24 -6.84 -12.48
N VAL A 250 23.24 -7.66 -12.23
CA VAL A 250 23.92 -7.77 -10.94
C VAL A 250 25.40 -7.48 -11.16
N SER A 251 25.96 -6.50 -10.44
CA SER A 251 27.34 -6.06 -10.62
C SER A 251 28.00 -5.69 -9.28
N GLY A 252 29.30 -5.38 -9.31
CA GLY A 252 30.06 -4.99 -8.11
C GLY A 252 30.69 -6.15 -7.36
N THR A 253 30.92 -5.99 -6.06
CA THR A 253 31.65 -6.96 -5.23
C THR A 253 30.96 -7.30 -3.93
N ILE A 254 31.01 -8.58 -3.54
CA ILE A 254 30.51 -9.08 -2.25
C ILE A 254 31.65 -9.75 -1.46
N PRO A 255 31.90 -9.38 -0.19
CA PRO A 255 33.03 -9.91 0.57
C PRO A 255 32.84 -11.40 0.93
N ALA A 256 33.89 -12.20 0.75
CA ALA A 256 33.92 -13.59 1.21
C ALA A 256 33.62 -13.70 2.71
N GLY A 257 32.78 -14.66 3.10
CA GLY A 257 32.31 -14.83 4.47
C GLY A 257 31.32 -13.76 4.95
N GLY A 258 30.97 -12.78 4.11
CA GLY A 258 29.95 -11.77 4.40
C GLY A 258 28.51 -12.28 4.25
N ALA A 259 27.56 -11.47 4.71
CA ALA A 259 26.14 -11.73 4.55
C ALA A 259 25.71 -11.63 3.08
N ALA A 260 24.65 -12.37 2.72
CA ALA A 260 24.03 -12.24 1.41
C ALA A 260 23.39 -10.85 1.24
N ALA A 261 23.52 -10.27 0.05
CA ALA A 261 22.69 -9.13 -0.34
C ALA A 261 21.35 -9.66 -0.84
N ASN A 262 20.24 -9.05 -0.41
CA ASN A 262 18.90 -9.44 -0.82
C ASN A 262 18.17 -8.19 -1.31
N GLU A 263 17.97 -8.08 -2.61
CA GLU A 263 17.33 -6.94 -3.24
C GLU A 263 15.95 -7.32 -3.77
N PHE A 264 14.95 -6.49 -3.51
CA PHE A 264 13.56 -6.72 -3.97
C PHE A 264 13.31 -5.92 -5.24
N MET A 265 13.34 -6.61 -6.37
CA MET A 265 13.24 -6.01 -7.70
C MET A 265 11.86 -6.25 -8.29
N ALA A 266 11.29 -5.24 -8.94
CA ALA A 266 10.10 -5.42 -9.77
C ALA A 266 10.43 -6.30 -10.97
N ALA A 267 9.56 -7.27 -11.27
CA ALA A 267 9.60 -8.00 -12.53
C ALA A 267 8.91 -7.17 -13.62
N GLY A 268 9.53 -7.00 -14.79
CA GLY A 268 8.93 -6.22 -15.88
C GLY A 268 7.64 -6.85 -16.44
N ASN A 269 7.50 -8.18 -16.35
CA ASN A 269 6.27 -8.90 -16.69
C ASN A 269 5.84 -9.90 -15.59
N PRO A 270 5.04 -9.46 -14.59
CA PRO A 270 4.57 -10.32 -13.50
C PRO A 270 3.75 -11.53 -13.97
N THR A 271 2.98 -11.38 -15.05
CA THR A 271 2.14 -12.45 -15.62
C THR A 271 3.03 -13.56 -16.18
N ALA A 272 4.14 -13.21 -16.85
CA ALA A 272 5.11 -14.18 -17.34
C ALA A 272 5.82 -14.92 -16.19
N VAL A 273 6.18 -14.21 -15.11
CA VAL A 273 6.77 -14.84 -13.92
C VAL A 273 5.80 -15.83 -13.29
N ALA A 274 4.55 -15.43 -13.07
CA ALA A 274 3.50 -16.33 -12.55
C ALA A 274 3.31 -17.58 -13.43
N ALA A 275 3.27 -17.41 -14.75
CA ALA A 275 3.15 -18.52 -15.69
C ALA A 275 4.37 -19.47 -15.66
N SER A 276 5.58 -18.92 -15.53
CA SER A 276 6.82 -19.70 -15.39
C SER A 276 6.83 -20.51 -14.09
N VAL A 277 6.49 -19.88 -12.97
CA VAL A 277 6.37 -20.54 -11.66
C VAL A 277 5.34 -21.66 -11.69
N PHE A 278 4.17 -21.42 -12.30
CA PHE A 278 3.13 -22.43 -12.41
C PHE A 278 3.48 -23.56 -13.37
N ARG A 279 4.13 -23.28 -14.50
CA ARG A 279 4.64 -24.32 -15.43
C ARG A 279 5.60 -25.26 -14.70
N LYS A 280 6.54 -24.69 -13.93
CA LYS A 280 7.45 -25.49 -13.12
C LYS A 280 6.68 -26.33 -12.09
N ALA A 281 5.71 -25.74 -11.39
CA ALA A 281 4.87 -26.46 -10.44
C ALA A 281 4.10 -27.63 -11.08
N LEU A 282 3.54 -27.46 -12.28
CA LEU A 282 2.91 -28.53 -13.04
C LEU A 282 3.90 -29.68 -13.32
N ALA A 283 5.10 -29.36 -13.80
CA ALA A 283 6.14 -30.35 -14.07
C ALA A 283 6.56 -31.11 -12.81
N ASP A 284 6.77 -30.39 -11.69
CA ASP A 284 7.14 -30.96 -10.39
C ASP A 284 6.04 -31.91 -9.85
N ASN A 285 4.78 -31.69 -10.24
CA ASN A 285 3.63 -32.55 -9.90
C ASN A 285 3.33 -33.63 -10.98
N GLY A 286 4.22 -33.81 -11.95
CA GLY A 286 4.08 -34.82 -13.00
C GLY A 286 2.99 -34.50 -14.03
N VAL A 287 2.70 -33.22 -14.25
CA VAL A 287 1.83 -32.72 -15.32
C VAL A 287 2.69 -32.06 -16.39
N ARG A 288 2.83 -32.72 -17.53
CA ARG A 288 3.61 -32.20 -18.68
C ARG A 288 2.72 -31.36 -19.59
N VAL A 289 3.08 -30.11 -19.82
CA VAL A 289 2.50 -29.28 -20.89
C VAL A 289 3.43 -29.33 -22.11
N VAL A 290 2.91 -29.81 -23.24
CA VAL A 290 3.67 -29.99 -24.48
C VAL A 290 3.86 -28.67 -25.22
N GLY A 291 2.82 -27.85 -25.28
CA GLY A 291 2.85 -26.55 -25.93
C GLY A 291 3.61 -25.46 -25.15
N GLY A 292 3.70 -24.30 -25.79
CA GLY A 292 4.38 -23.12 -25.27
C GLY A 292 3.60 -22.42 -24.17
N THR A 293 4.15 -21.31 -23.67
CA THR A 293 3.42 -20.38 -22.80
C THR A 293 2.89 -19.23 -23.66
N SER A 294 1.62 -18.92 -23.55
CA SER A 294 0.98 -17.84 -24.30
C SER A 294 0.05 -17.00 -23.39
N PHE A 295 -0.31 -15.80 -23.83
CA PHE A 295 -1.03 -14.81 -23.02
C PHE A 295 -2.31 -14.38 -23.73
N ARG A 296 -3.47 -14.84 -23.23
CA ARG A 296 -4.79 -14.49 -23.80
C ARG A 296 -5.90 -14.76 -22.78
N ALA A 297 -7.07 -14.18 -23.04
CA ALA A 297 -8.26 -14.44 -22.25
C ALA A 297 -8.68 -15.92 -22.27
N THR A 298 -9.15 -16.40 -21.12
CA THR A 298 -9.77 -17.72 -20.97
C THR A 298 -11.14 -17.74 -21.68
N PRO A 299 -11.36 -18.65 -22.64
CA PRO A 299 -12.65 -18.79 -23.31
C PRO A 299 -13.79 -19.16 -22.34
N ALA A 300 -15.02 -18.76 -22.67
CA ALA A 300 -16.18 -18.98 -21.80
C ALA A 300 -16.52 -20.47 -21.64
N GLU A 301 -16.19 -21.28 -22.64
CA GLU A 301 -16.37 -22.72 -22.68
C GLU A 301 -15.30 -23.51 -21.89
N ALA A 302 -14.25 -22.86 -21.38
CA ALA A 302 -13.22 -23.52 -20.61
C ALA A 302 -13.81 -24.13 -19.32
N THR A 303 -13.50 -25.40 -19.06
CA THR A 303 -13.99 -26.13 -17.90
C THR A 303 -13.00 -26.01 -16.74
N ARG A 304 -13.47 -25.58 -15.58
CA ARG A 304 -12.64 -25.42 -14.38
C ARG A 304 -12.12 -26.76 -13.88
N ILE A 305 -10.83 -26.82 -13.56
CA ILE A 305 -10.12 -27.99 -13.05
C ILE A 305 -9.70 -27.78 -11.60
N ALA A 306 -9.17 -26.59 -11.27
CA ALA A 306 -8.71 -26.25 -9.94
C ALA A 306 -8.95 -24.76 -9.65
N ASP A 307 -9.02 -24.40 -8.37
CA ASP A 307 -9.09 -23.01 -7.93
C ASP A 307 -8.38 -22.80 -6.59
N ARG A 308 -8.08 -21.53 -6.34
CA ARG A 308 -7.61 -20.95 -5.08
C ARG A 308 -8.43 -19.70 -4.79
N LYS A 309 -8.72 -19.48 -3.50
CA LYS A 309 -9.16 -18.19 -2.97
C LYS A 309 -8.07 -17.59 -2.09
N SER A 310 -7.90 -16.27 -2.14
CA SER A 310 -7.01 -15.54 -1.23
C SER A 310 -7.51 -15.56 0.21
N ILE A 311 -6.69 -15.04 1.13
CA ILE A 311 -7.19 -14.56 2.43
C ILE A 311 -8.29 -13.50 2.23
N PRO A 312 -9.25 -13.34 3.16
CA PRO A 312 -10.26 -12.30 3.07
C PRO A 312 -9.66 -10.90 3.18
N LEU A 313 -10.34 -9.90 2.62
CA LEU A 313 -9.90 -8.51 2.60
C LEU A 313 -9.58 -7.98 4.01
N SER A 314 -10.36 -8.36 5.02
CA SER A 314 -10.11 -8.02 6.43
C SER A 314 -8.72 -8.43 6.91
N GLN A 315 -8.22 -9.60 6.47
CA GLN A 315 -6.86 -10.06 6.79
C GLN A 315 -5.81 -9.43 5.86
N LEU A 316 -6.15 -9.20 4.59
CA LEU A 316 -5.26 -8.53 3.64
C LEU A 316 -4.92 -7.09 4.06
N GLN A 317 -5.81 -6.41 4.81
CA GLN A 317 -5.53 -5.07 5.35
C GLN A 317 -4.22 -5.03 6.16
N VAL A 318 -3.86 -6.11 6.86
CA VAL A 318 -2.68 -6.15 7.72
C VAL A 318 -1.38 -5.94 6.92
N PRO A 319 -0.96 -6.83 6.01
CA PRO A 319 0.24 -6.59 5.22
C PRO A 319 0.12 -5.33 4.34
N PHE A 320 -1.09 -4.99 3.89
CA PHE A 320 -1.35 -3.77 3.11
C PHE A 320 -0.98 -2.49 3.89
N LEU A 321 -1.56 -2.28 5.07
CA LEU A 321 -1.42 -1.04 5.82
C LEU A 321 -0.16 -1.01 6.70
N LYS A 322 0.21 -2.15 7.33
CA LYS A 322 1.42 -2.25 8.18
C LYS A 322 2.68 -1.97 7.39
N LEU A 323 2.79 -2.56 6.20
CA LEU A 323 3.97 -2.47 5.35
C LEU A 323 3.84 -1.45 4.23
N SER A 324 2.68 -0.81 4.10
CA SER A 324 2.44 0.24 3.11
C SER A 324 2.55 -0.25 1.66
N ASN A 325 2.03 -1.44 1.37
CA ASN A 325 2.19 -2.09 0.07
C ASN A 325 1.45 -1.32 -1.05
N ASN A 326 2.18 -0.79 -2.03
CA ASN A 326 1.60 -0.03 -3.15
C ASN A 326 0.74 -0.92 -4.04
N MET A 327 1.23 -2.12 -4.37
CA MET A 327 0.55 -3.03 -5.29
C MET A 327 -0.81 -3.48 -4.75
N HIS A 328 -0.93 -3.69 -3.44
CA HIS A 328 -2.23 -3.98 -2.81
C HIS A 328 -3.22 -2.83 -3.05
N ALA A 329 -2.77 -1.58 -2.92
CA ALA A 329 -3.62 -0.41 -3.14
C ALA A 329 -4.15 -0.35 -4.60
N GLU A 330 -3.26 -0.58 -5.57
CA GLU A 330 -3.63 -0.53 -6.98
C GLU A 330 -4.52 -1.69 -7.41
N ILE A 331 -4.23 -2.89 -6.91
CA ILE A 331 -5.04 -4.08 -7.12
C ILE A 331 -6.44 -3.89 -6.54
N LEU A 332 -6.57 -3.36 -5.33
CA LEU A 332 -7.87 -3.06 -4.72
C LEU A 332 -8.63 -2.00 -5.50
N THR A 333 -7.93 -1.00 -6.03
CA THR A 333 -8.52 0.03 -6.89
C THR A 333 -9.10 -0.60 -8.16
N LYS A 334 -8.32 -1.38 -8.90
CA LYS A 334 -8.80 -2.07 -10.11
C LYS A 334 -9.89 -3.10 -9.80
N ALA A 335 -9.81 -3.80 -8.67
CA ALA A 335 -10.84 -4.73 -8.22
C ALA A 335 -12.18 -4.04 -7.92
N ALA A 336 -12.15 -2.86 -7.28
CA ALA A 336 -13.34 -2.05 -7.06
C ALA A 336 -13.99 -1.63 -8.39
N GLY A 337 -13.18 -1.15 -9.34
CA GLY A 337 -13.65 -0.82 -10.69
C GLY A 337 -14.29 -2.01 -11.39
N ARG A 338 -13.66 -3.19 -11.29
CA ARG A 338 -14.17 -4.42 -11.88
C ARG A 338 -15.51 -4.83 -11.25
N LYS A 339 -15.64 -4.71 -9.92
CA LYS A 339 -16.86 -5.06 -9.19
C LYS A 339 -18.04 -4.14 -9.53
N VAL A 340 -17.80 -2.82 -9.60
CA VAL A 340 -18.89 -1.83 -9.75
C VAL A 340 -19.21 -1.53 -11.20
N HIS A 341 -18.20 -1.44 -12.07
CA HIS A 341 -18.34 -1.00 -13.46
C HIS A 341 -17.98 -2.07 -14.49
N GLY A 342 -17.60 -3.28 -14.07
CA GLY A 342 -17.15 -4.34 -14.98
C GLY A 342 -15.79 -4.09 -15.62
N GLN A 343 -15.06 -3.06 -15.18
CA GLN A 343 -13.78 -2.62 -15.77
C GLN A 343 -12.67 -2.58 -14.72
N GLY A 344 -11.64 -3.41 -14.90
CA GLY A 344 -10.47 -3.45 -14.02
C GLY A 344 -9.42 -2.39 -14.37
N THR A 345 -9.80 -1.11 -14.31
CA THR A 345 -8.96 0.05 -14.66
C THR A 345 -8.81 0.98 -13.46
N TRP A 346 -7.79 1.85 -13.46
CA TRP A 346 -7.64 2.89 -12.44
C TRP A 346 -8.84 3.85 -12.44
N ASP A 347 -9.24 4.37 -13.60
CA ASP A 347 -10.35 5.32 -13.71
C ASP A 347 -11.67 4.75 -13.17
N ALA A 348 -12.00 3.51 -13.53
CA ALA A 348 -13.19 2.85 -13.00
C ALA A 348 -13.06 2.59 -11.49
N GLY A 349 -11.88 2.18 -11.05
CA GLY A 349 -11.57 1.95 -9.64
C GLY A 349 -11.71 3.19 -8.77
N LEU A 350 -11.11 4.30 -9.19
CA LEU A 350 -11.12 5.56 -8.45
C LEU A 350 -12.53 6.16 -8.36
N ARG A 351 -13.34 6.05 -9.42
CA ARG A 351 -14.77 6.41 -9.36
C ARG A 351 -15.52 5.51 -8.36
N ALA A 352 -15.36 4.20 -8.47
CA ALA A 352 -16.03 3.25 -7.57
C ALA A 352 -15.66 3.46 -6.08
N LEU A 353 -14.39 3.76 -5.79
CA LEU A 353 -13.93 4.09 -4.45
C LEU A 353 -14.43 5.48 -4.01
N GLY A 354 -14.36 6.47 -4.90
CA GLY A 354 -14.80 7.85 -4.65
C GLY A 354 -16.27 7.95 -4.26
N ASP A 355 -17.15 7.16 -4.91
CA ASP A 355 -18.58 7.10 -4.59
C ASP A 355 -18.87 6.67 -3.14
N LYS A 356 -17.92 5.99 -2.48
CA LYS A 356 -18.04 5.61 -1.06
C LYS A 356 -17.45 6.64 -0.10
N LEU A 357 -16.60 7.54 -0.57
CA LEU A 357 -15.95 8.55 0.27
C LEU A 357 -16.95 9.56 0.85
N THR A 358 -18.03 9.88 0.14
CA THR A 358 -19.10 10.76 0.65
C THR A 358 -19.73 10.20 1.93
N GLY A 359 -19.95 8.88 1.97
CA GLY A 359 -20.43 8.21 3.19
C GLY A 359 -19.42 8.23 4.33
N LEU A 360 -18.13 8.41 4.02
CA LEU A 360 -17.04 8.55 4.98
C LEU A 360 -16.72 10.03 5.29
N GLY A 361 -17.63 10.95 4.98
CA GLY A 361 -17.50 12.37 5.33
C GLY A 361 -16.51 13.14 4.45
N VAL A 362 -16.15 12.61 3.29
CA VAL A 362 -15.18 13.20 2.37
C VAL A 362 -15.86 13.51 1.04
N ASP A 363 -15.74 14.74 0.57
CA ASP A 363 -16.19 15.12 -0.77
C ASP A 363 -15.12 14.72 -1.82
N PRO A 364 -15.38 13.70 -2.66
CA PRO A 364 -14.42 13.30 -3.68
C PRO A 364 -14.19 14.38 -4.75
N ALA A 365 -15.08 15.36 -4.92
CA ALA A 365 -14.89 16.47 -5.86
C ALA A 365 -13.89 17.53 -5.35
N ALA A 366 -13.59 17.52 -4.05
CA ALA A 366 -12.66 18.45 -3.41
C ALA A 366 -11.24 17.86 -3.25
N MET A 367 -10.92 16.76 -3.93
CA MET A 367 -9.60 16.12 -3.92
C MET A 367 -9.23 15.61 -5.31
N GLN A 368 -7.96 15.32 -5.52
CA GLN A 368 -7.49 14.63 -6.72
C GLN A 368 -6.81 13.33 -6.32
N ARG A 369 -7.29 12.22 -6.87
CA ARG A 369 -6.64 10.91 -6.76
C ARG A 369 -6.51 10.32 -8.15
N VAL A 370 -5.30 9.94 -8.53
CA VAL A 370 -5.02 9.27 -9.80
C VAL A 370 -4.45 7.86 -9.60
N ASP A 371 -4.13 7.48 -8.37
CA ASP A 371 -3.82 6.11 -7.99
C ASP A 371 -4.38 5.71 -6.61
N GLY A 372 -4.21 4.44 -6.24
CA GLY A 372 -4.63 3.89 -4.96
C GLY A 372 -3.60 4.05 -3.84
N SER A 373 -2.31 4.13 -4.18
CA SER A 373 -1.19 4.01 -3.24
C SER A 373 -0.71 5.33 -2.68
N GLY A 374 -0.86 6.44 -3.41
CA GLY A 374 -0.22 7.71 -3.12
C GLY A 374 1.19 7.85 -3.66
N LEU A 375 1.63 6.97 -4.56
CA LEU A 375 2.94 7.08 -5.20
C LEU A 375 2.96 8.20 -6.26
N SER A 376 1.81 8.44 -6.89
CA SER A 376 1.63 9.53 -7.84
C SER A 376 1.84 10.90 -7.22
N ARG A 377 2.64 11.74 -7.89
CA ARG A 377 2.77 13.16 -7.55
C ARG A 377 1.60 14.02 -8.04
N MET A 378 0.60 13.41 -8.69
CA MET A 378 -0.64 14.09 -9.06
C MET A 378 -1.74 13.93 -8.00
N ASP A 379 -1.52 13.14 -6.95
CA ASP A 379 -2.47 13.04 -5.84
C ASP A 379 -2.44 14.30 -4.98
N LEU A 380 -3.63 14.81 -4.66
CA LEU A 380 -3.82 16.01 -3.86
C LEU A 380 -5.00 15.82 -2.90
N VAL A 381 -4.72 15.83 -1.60
CA VAL A 381 -5.72 15.68 -0.54
C VAL A 381 -5.44 16.66 0.59
N SER A 382 -6.39 16.86 1.50
CA SER A 382 -6.18 17.70 2.69
C SER A 382 -6.14 16.89 3.99
N SER A 383 -5.45 17.42 5.00
CA SER A 383 -5.48 16.86 6.36
C SER A 383 -6.89 16.86 6.95
N GLY A 384 -7.73 17.82 6.56
CA GLY A 384 -9.15 17.88 6.89
C GLY A 384 -9.92 16.68 6.36
N GLN A 385 -9.68 16.27 5.11
CA GLN A 385 -10.31 15.10 4.50
C GLN A 385 -9.86 13.79 5.16
N LEU A 386 -8.56 13.63 5.41
CA LEU A 386 -8.02 12.45 6.10
C LEU A 386 -8.60 12.31 7.51
N THR A 387 -8.68 13.40 8.27
CA THR A 387 -9.29 13.36 9.62
C THR A 387 -10.80 13.13 9.58
N ALA A 388 -11.52 13.66 8.59
CA ALA A 388 -12.95 13.39 8.40
C ALA A 388 -13.20 11.89 8.14
N LEU A 389 -12.42 11.27 7.25
CA LEU A 389 -12.46 9.83 7.00
C LEU A 389 -12.19 9.02 8.28
N LEU A 390 -11.14 9.37 9.02
CA LEU A 390 -10.76 8.68 10.25
C LEU A 390 -11.86 8.78 11.32
N VAL A 391 -12.52 9.93 11.47
CA VAL A 391 -13.67 10.06 12.38
C VAL A 391 -14.83 9.19 11.91
N ALA A 392 -15.20 9.28 10.63
CA ALA A 392 -16.34 8.53 10.08
C ALA A 392 -16.15 7.01 10.10
N ALA A 393 -14.91 6.54 9.88
CA ALA A 393 -14.57 5.12 9.87
C ALA A 393 -14.92 4.42 11.18
N LYS A 394 -14.84 5.10 12.33
CA LYS A 394 -15.18 4.53 13.65
C LYS A 394 -16.62 4.02 13.76
N GLY A 395 -17.54 4.61 13.02
CA GLY A 395 -18.94 4.19 12.99
C GLY A 395 -19.21 2.98 12.10
N ARG A 396 -18.19 2.40 11.46
CA ARG A 396 -18.35 1.36 10.44
C ARG A 396 -18.18 -0.05 11.03
N PRO A 397 -18.95 -1.04 10.57
CA PRO A 397 -18.84 -2.42 11.07
C PRO A 397 -17.45 -3.05 10.90
N TRP A 398 -16.73 -2.66 9.85
CA TRP A 398 -15.39 -3.15 9.53
C TRP A 398 -14.26 -2.42 10.30
N PHE A 399 -14.58 -1.40 11.09
CA PHE A 399 -13.62 -0.50 11.72
C PHE A 399 -12.54 -1.24 12.51
N GLN A 400 -12.92 -2.20 13.36
CA GLN A 400 -11.97 -2.84 14.27
C GLN A 400 -10.83 -3.54 13.50
N SER A 401 -11.17 -4.33 12.48
CA SER A 401 -10.17 -5.02 11.64
C SER A 401 -9.28 -4.04 10.87
N TRP A 402 -9.83 -2.91 10.44
CA TRP A 402 -9.08 -1.88 9.73
C TRP A 402 -8.16 -1.07 10.67
N TYR A 403 -8.64 -0.74 11.87
CA TYR A 403 -7.89 -0.05 12.91
C TYR A 403 -6.69 -0.88 13.40
N GLU A 404 -6.89 -2.20 13.58
CA GLU A 404 -5.83 -3.14 13.98
C GLU A 404 -4.75 -3.29 12.89
N ALA A 405 -5.11 -3.08 11.62
CA ALA A 405 -4.18 -3.11 10.50
C ALA A 405 -3.28 -1.86 10.40
N LEU A 406 -3.63 -0.74 11.06
CA LEU A 406 -2.76 0.45 11.07
C LEU A 406 -1.45 0.19 11.83
N PRO A 407 -0.27 0.63 11.34
CA PRO A 407 0.99 0.55 12.07
C PRO A 407 0.88 1.08 13.50
N ILE A 408 1.46 0.34 14.46
CA ILE A 408 1.45 0.69 15.89
C ILE A 408 2.82 1.20 16.31
N ALA A 409 2.91 2.42 16.81
CA ALA A 409 4.21 3.00 17.13
C ALA A 409 4.96 2.24 18.22
N GLY A 410 6.27 2.07 18.02
CA GLY A 410 7.18 1.47 18.99
C GLY A 410 7.03 -0.03 19.23
N ASN A 411 6.13 -0.71 18.52
CA ASN A 411 5.99 -2.16 18.60
C ASN A 411 7.03 -2.84 17.68
N SER A 412 7.91 -3.68 18.23
CA SER A 412 9.03 -4.26 17.47
C SER A 412 8.62 -5.32 16.44
N GLU A 413 7.44 -5.93 16.58
CA GLU A 413 6.98 -6.95 15.64
C GLU A 413 6.62 -6.31 14.29
N ARG A 414 7.25 -6.76 13.20
CA ARG A 414 7.10 -6.15 11.86
C ARG A 414 5.63 -6.06 11.39
N MET A 415 4.82 -7.09 11.63
CA MET A 415 3.41 -7.11 11.23
C MET A 415 2.46 -6.46 12.25
N VAL A 416 2.99 -5.90 13.34
CA VAL A 416 2.22 -5.13 14.34
C VAL A 416 2.63 -3.67 14.31
N GLY A 417 3.93 -3.40 14.47
CA GLY A 417 4.45 -2.03 14.41
C GLY A 417 4.57 -1.47 13.00
N GLY A 418 4.72 -2.34 12.00
CA GLY A 418 4.79 -1.92 10.60
C GLY A 418 5.86 -0.86 10.36
N THR A 419 5.50 0.17 9.60
CA THR A 419 6.36 1.35 9.33
C THR A 419 6.64 2.24 10.54
N LEU A 420 6.00 2.01 11.70
CA LEU A 420 6.24 2.74 12.94
C LEU A 420 7.01 1.92 14.00
N ARG A 421 7.44 0.70 13.68
CA ARG A 421 8.07 -0.23 14.65
C ARG A 421 9.27 0.32 15.41
N ASN A 422 10.06 1.18 14.74
CA ASN A 422 11.28 1.77 15.29
C ASN A 422 11.09 3.23 15.75
N ARG A 423 9.85 3.77 15.70
CA ARG A 423 9.53 5.15 16.04
C ARG A 423 8.83 5.20 17.40
N LEU A 424 9.05 6.28 18.15
CA LEU A 424 8.36 6.56 19.43
C LEU A 424 8.51 5.47 20.52
N VAL A 425 9.55 4.62 20.43
CA VAL A 425 9.85 3.56 21.42
C VAL A 425 10.07 4.17 22.81
N GLY A 426 9.44 3.59 23.84
CA GLY A 426 9.60 4.04 25.23
C GLY A 426 8.94 5.38 25.55
N THR A 427 8.09 5.89 24.66
CA THR A 427 7.32 7.13 24.87
C THR A 427 5.85 6.83 25.20
N PRO A 428 5.07 7.79 25.71
CA PRO A 428 3.61 7.69 25.85
C PRO A 428 2.84 7.33 24.56
N ALA A 429 3.44 7.51 23.37
CA ALA A 429 2.83 7.12 22.11
C ALA A 429 3.12 5.66 21.71
N ALA A 430 4.07 4.97 22.36
CA ALA A 430 4.37 3.57 22.10
C ALA A 430 3.18 2.67 22.44
N ASN A 431 2.82 1.75 21.55
CA ASN A 431 1.62 0.89 21.65
C ASN A 431 0.30 1.64 21.84
N ASN A 432 0.28 2.94 21.52
CA ASN A 432 -0.87 3.83 21.67
C ASN A 432 -1.21 4.53 20.34
N LEU A 433 -0.21 5.04 19.63
CA LEU A 433 -0.40 5.60 18.29
C LEU A 433 -0.63 4.50 17.25
N HIS A 434 -1.79 4.53 16.61
CA HIS A 434 -2.15 3.72 15.45
C HIS A 434 -2.27 4.63 14.22
N ALA A 435 -1.29 4.64 13.33
CA ALA A 435 -1.26 5.60 12.23
C ALA A 435 -0.60 5.08 10.96
N LYS A 436 -1.09 5.56 9.83
CA LYS A 436 -0.48 5.32 8.52
C LYS A 436 0.57 6.39 8.24
N THR A 437 1.76 5.94 7.85
CA THR A 437 2.85 6.79 7.35
C THR A 437 2.73 7.06 5.84
N GLY A 438 3.32 8.15 5.38
CA GLY A 438 3.60 8.46 3.98
C GLY A 438 4.94 9.15 3.87
N SER A 439 5.72 8.82 2.85
CA SER A 439 7.04 9.43 2.64
C SER A 439 7.39 9.29 1.17
N MET A 440 7.95 10.34 0.58
CA MET A 440 8.60 10.42 -0.73
C MET A 440 9.58 11.61 -0.68
N THR A 441 10.46 11.79 -1.66
CA THR A 441 11.32 12.98 -1.69
C THR A 441 10.51 14.28 -1.59
N GLY A 442 10.73 15.04 -0.51
CA GLY A 442 10.04 16.29 -0.21
C GLY A 442 8.57 16.14 0.23
N VAL A 443 8.12 14.94 0.58
CA VAL A 443 6.75 14.66 1.06
C VAL A 443 6.84 13.71 2.26
N SER A 444 6.20 14.06 3.37
CA SER A 444 6.05 13.20 4.55
C SER A 444 4.64 13.34 5.09
N GLY A 445 4.15 12.31 5.78
CA GLY A 445 2.86 12.37 6.42
C GLY A 445 2.64 11.28 7.45
N LEU A 446 1.83 11.62 8.45
CA LEU A 446 1.41 10.72 9.52
C LEU A 446 -0.05 11.02 9.87
N SER A 447 -0.92 10.03 9.70
CA SER A 447 -2.36 10.19 9.94
C SER A 447 -2.94 8.99 10.66
N GLY A 448 -3.70 9.21 11.72
CA GLY A 448 -4.26 8.12 12.52
C GLY A 448 -4.88 8.54 13.84
N TYR A 449 -4.82 7.64 14.81
CA TYR A 449 -5.45 7.75 16.11
C TYR A 449 -4.41 7.70 17.22
N VAL A 450 -4.63 8.46 18.29
CA VAL A 450 -3.82 8.40 19.52
C VAL A 450 -4.72 8.66 20.72
N THR A 451 -4.49 7.94 21.80
CA THR A 451 -5.17 8.19 23.09
C THR A 451 -4.33 9.17 23.89
N ALA A 452 -4.93 10.29 24.27
CA ALA A 452 -4.32 11.33 25.10
C ALA A 452 -4.21 10.88 26.57
N ALA A 453 -3.43 11.60 27.38
CA ALA A 453 -3.15 11.25 28.77
C ALA A 453 -4.41 11.26 29.66
N ASN A 454 -5.40 12.08 29.31
CA ASN A 454 -6.71 12.12 29.97
C ASN A 454 -7.67 11.01 29.50
N GLY A 455 -7.24 10.11 28.62
CA GLY A 455 -8.06 9.04 28.03
C GLY A 455 -8.88 9.46 26.80
N GLN A 456 -8.85 10.73 26.40
CA GLN A 456 -9.54 11.20 25.21
C GLN A 456 -8.91 10.59 23.95
N LYS A 457 -9.74 10.07 23.05
CA LYS A 457 -9.27 9.55 21.76
C LYS A 457 -9.19 10.69 20.76
N LEU A 458 -8.03 10.85 20.14
CA LEU A 458 -7.77 11.88 19.14
C LEU A 458 -7.61 11.25 17.77
N VAL A 459 -8.04 11.98 16.74
CA VAL A 459 -7.73 11.73 15.34
C VAL A 459 -6.86 12.88 14.86
N PHE A 460 -5.81 12.59 14.09
CA PHE A 460 -5.01 13.63 13.47
C PHE A 460 -4.54 13.25 12.07
N SER A 461 -4.18 14.27 11.30
CA SER A 461 -3.48 14.12 10.03
C SER A 461 -2.47 15.26 9.89
N LEU A 462 -1.19 14.89 9.76
CA LEU A 462 -0.07 15.75 9.45
C LEU A 462 0.41 15.43 8.04
N LEU A 463 0.41 16.42 7.15
CA LEU A 463 0.97 16.36 5.80
C LEU A 463 2.03 17.45 5.66
N GLU A 464 3.23 17.06 5.28
CA GLU A 464 4.41 17.92 5.16
C GLU A 464 4.95 17.80 3.74
N ASN A 465 5.04 18.91 3.01
CA ASN A 465 5.40 18.93 1.60
C ASN A 465 6.48 19.98 1.32
N ASN A 466 7.21 19.81 0.23
CA ASN A 466 8.16 20.77 -0.31
C ASN A 466 9.30 21.16 0.65
N PHE A 467 9.62 20.31 1.62
CA PHE A 467 10.81 20.46 2.45
C PHE A 467 12.06 19.94 1.71
N LEU A 468 13.22 20.50 2.04
CA LEU A 468 14.51 20.09 1.45
C LEU A 468 15.36 19.24 2.41
N ALA A 469 14.97 19.13 3.69
CA ALA A 469 15.63 18.26 4.64
C ALA A 469 15.54 16.79 4.20
N GLY A 470 16.54 15.98 4.55
CA GLY A 470 16.53 14.54 4.23
C GLY A 470 15.41 13.76 4.92
N SER A 471 14.86 14.29 6.02
CA SER A 471 13.71 13.74 6.74
C SER A 471 13.12 14.80 7.67
N VAL A 472 11.80 14.75 7.87
CA VAL A 472 11.04 15.56 8.84
C VAL A 472 10.28 14.70 9.87
N ARG A 473 10.50 13.38 9.86
CA ARG A 473 9.79 12.41 10.74
C ARG A 473 9.94 12.69 12.24
N SER A 474 11.00 13.39 12.64
CA SER A 474 11.17 13.85 14.01
C SER A 474 10.11 14.88 14.44
N VAL A 475 9.61 15.71 13.51
CA VAL A 475 8.50 16.62 13.76
C VAL A 475 7.20 15.83 13.91
N GLU A 476 6.94 14.88 13.02
CA GLU A 476 5.79 13.97 13.14
C GLU A 476 5.78 13.23 14.50
N ASP A 477 6.94 12.70 14.93
CA ASP A 477 7.09 12.04 16.23
C ASP A 477 6.83 13.00 17.39
N ALA A 478 7.36 14.23 17.33
CA ALA A 478 7.13 15.22 18.37
C ALA A 478 5.65 15.64 18.45
N VAL A 479 4.96 15.80 17.32
CA VAL A 479 3.52 16.06 17.27
C VAL A 479 2.76 14.89 17.88
N ALA A 480 3.02 13.65 17.47
CA ALA A 480 2.35 12.48 18.00
C ALA A 480 2.58 12.31 19.52
N LEU A 481 3.80 12.55 19.99
CA LEU A 481 4.11 12.55 21.42
C LEU A 481 3.33 13.63 22.16
N ARG A 482 3.24 14.85 21.61
CA ARG A 482 2.50 15.95 22.23
C ARG A 482 0.99 15.66 22.32
N LEU A 483 0.44 14.98 21.32
CA LEU A 483 -0.94 14.52 21.32
C LEU A 483 -1.17 13.40 22.36
N ALA A 484 -0.23 12.46 22.49
CA ALA A 484 -0.30 11.42 23.51
C ALA A 484 -0.21 11.96 24.95
N THR A 485 0.47 13.09 25.16
CA THR A 485 0.58 13.76 26.47
C THR A 485 -0.48 14.84 26.71
N TYR A 486 -1.41 15.06 25.76
CA TYR A 486 -2.49 16.03 25.89
C TYR A 486 -3.39 15.71 27.09
N ASN A 487 -3.79 16.73 27.85
CA ASN A 487 -4.57 16.56 29.08
C ASN A 487 -5.93 17.30 29.08
N GLY A 488 -6.52 17.51 27.91
CA GLY A 488 -7.86 18.10 27.78
C GLY A 488 -7.93 19.54 28.30
N ALA A 489 -8.96 19.83 29.10
CA ALA A 489 -9.14 21.15 29.72
C ALA A 489 -8.04 21.51 30.75
N ALA A 490 -7.33 20.51 31.28
CA ALA A 490 -6.23 20.69 32.22
C ALA A 490 -4.85 20.72 31.53
N ASP A 491 -4.83 20.82 30.19
CA ASP A 491 -3.60 20.85 29.40
C ASP A 491 -2.86 22.19 29.58
N THR A 492 -1.55 22.09 29.79
CA THR A 492 -0.65 23.24 29.96
C THR A 492 0.45 23.18 28.90
N ALA A 493 0.95 24.35 28.48
CA ALA A 493 2.03 24.42 27.50
C ALA A 493 3.24 23.62 28.01
N GLN A 494 3.80 22.77 27.16
CA GLN A 494 4.93 21.94 27.54
C GLN A 494 6.25 22.58 27.08
N PRO A 495 7.31 22.55 27.92
CA PRO A 495 8.63 22.95 27.47
C PRO A 495 9.02 22.09 26.26
N ARG A 496 9.60 22.72 25.23
CA ARG A 496 9.92 22.11 23.93
C ARG A 496 10.41 20.67 24.13
N LEU A 497 9.57 19.72 23.71
CA LEU A 497 9.91 18.32 23.64
C LEU A 497 10.92 18.18 22.50
N ALA A 498 12.20 18.41 22.77
CA ALA A 498 13.25 18.15 21.80
C ALA A 498 13.29 16.63 21.58
N PRO A 499 13.04 16.12 20.37
CA PRO A 499 13.32 14.73 20.09
C PRO A 499 14.83 14.53 20.24
N ARG A 500 15.25 13.73 21.22
CA ARG A 500 16.60 13.16 21.20
C ARG A 500 16.61 12.09 20.10
N VAL A 501 17.00 12.47 18.89
CA VAL A 501 17.37 11.50 17.85
C VAL A 501 18.69 11.93 17.23
N SER A 502 19.65 11.00 17.26
CA SER A 502 20.98 11.16 16.66
C SER A 502 20.86 11.39 15.15
N PRO A 503 21.63 12.32 14.56
CA PRO A 503 21.61 12.55 13.12
C PRO A 503 22.10 11.30 12.39
N GLN A 504 21.20 10.57 11.74
CA GLN A 504 21.61 9.65 10.68
C GLN A 504 22.09 10.51 9.51
N HIS A 505 23.40 10.52 9.27
CA HIS A 505 23.96 11.07 8.05
C HIS A 505 23.45 10.23 6.87
N ALA A 506 22.69 10.86 5.96
CA ALA A 506 22.42 10.25 4.67
C ALA A 506 23.73 10.14 3.86
N PRO A 507 23.98 9.02 3.15
CA PRO A 507 25.09 8.93 2.23
C PRO A 507 24.99 9.99 1.12
N ALA A 508 26.13 10.50 0.66
CA ALA A 508 26.23 11.56 -0.34
C ALA A 508 25.86 11.16 -1.78
N ASP A 509 25.45 9.91 -2.01
CA ASP A 509 25.11 9.42 -3.35
C ASP A 509 23.60 9.56 -3.62
N ARG A 510 23.26 10.47 -4.54
CA ARG A 510 21.88 10.70 -5.00
C ARG A 510 21.21 9.45 -5.57
N ARG A 511 21.98 8.42 -5.96
CA ARG A 511 21.44 7.12 -6.45
C ARG A 511 21.11 6.12 -5.35
N THR A 512 21.58 6.34 -4.12
CA THR A 512 21.25 5.50 -2.94
C THR A 512 20.34 6.21 -1.94
N ALA A 513 19.83 7.39 -2.29
CA ALA A 513 18.84 8.15 -1.51
C ALA A 513 17.43 7.54 -1.55
N LEU A 514 17.33 6.20 -1.65
CA LEU A 514 16.10 5.51 -1.31
C LEU A 514 15.92 5.71 0.19
N GLU A 515 14.80 6.30 0.59
CA GLU A 515 14.51 6.45 2.01
C GLU A 515 14.54 5.06 2.68
N CYS A 516 15.09 4.98 3.90
CA CYS A 516 15.25 3.73 4.66
C CYS A 516 13.96 2.89 4.83
N GLY A 517 12.78 3.50 4.65
CA GLY A 517 11.50 2.75 4.68
C GLY A 517 11.28 1.85 3.46
N TRP A 518 12.03 2.05 2.38
CA TRP A 518 11.80 1.41 1.09
C TRP A 518 12.75 0.26 0.88
N THR A 519 13.98 0.35 1.37
CA THR A 519 14.86 -0.81 1.48
C THR A 519 14.39 -1.63 2.68
N LYS A 520 13.92 -2.88 2.51
CA LYS A 520 13.45 -3.76 3.62
C LYS A 520 14.53 -4.10 4.67
N SER A 521 15.68 -3.42 4.61
CA SER A 521 16.92 -3.64 5.34
C SER A 521 17.15 -2.68 6.51
N CYS A 522 16.18 -1.84 6.88
CA CYS A 522 16.29 -0.87 7.99
C CYS A 522 15.50 -1.22 9.26
#